data_AF-B0DV85-F1
#
_entry.id   AF-B0DV85-F1
#
_cell.length_a   1.000
_cell.length_b   1.000
_cell.length_c   1.000
_cell.angle_alpha   90.00
_cell.angle_beta   90.00
_cell.angle_gamma   90.00
#
_symmetry.space_group_name_H-M   'P 1'
#
loop_
_entity.id
_entity.type
_entity.pdbx_description
1 polymer ?
#
loop_
_entity_poly.entity_id
_entity_poly.type
_entity_poly.pdbx_seq_one_letter_code
_entity_poly.pdbx_strand_id
1 'polypeptide(L)'
;MDMYTIGRTFSSSDITSKRKFTTRAFVDDRGASVEHLSTSISMSGSKRAHDENLPATPQNRSFTFVDGFAPKKPRLSAKNARQFTSQEIQNIQRDREAQRLTQAREKEELVARKKEELDVEQLRVVWQSIRDMAIDWALSTTAERIESEWKVLVREFQPGQGAPITDILARFSLQRVLAQTQVLAPTLYDLLQRVSGSHESTSVHKDRNLIVATTICMLVKSRNDHASEFQTTTCMYFLACGASRSLFDVLNHAGLTLSYTQAVAKLKQLGAERLEEMHTVSHTQAVMIIWDNLNIAFNVTEQRHDSKAHFDNGTTATLIPLFGVEFPT
;
A
#
# COMPACT_ATOMS: atom_id res chain seq x y z
N MET A 1 35.04 -11.14 29.72
CA MET A 1 35.18 -9.98 28.82
C MET A 1 33.79 -9.40 28.69
N ASP A 2 33.61 -8.20 29.21
CA ASP A 2 32.45 -7.81 30.01
C ASP A 2 31.15 -7.55 29.23
N MET A 3 30.08 -8.27 29.60
CA MET A 3 28.71 -8.02 29.14
C MET A 3 28.03 -7.05 30.11
N TYR A 4 27.83 -5.80 29.65
CA TYR A 4 27.08 -4.79 30.38
C TYR A 4 25.62 -5.21 30.59
N THR A 5 25.24 -5.44 31.84
CA THR A 5 23.85 -5.59 32.30
C THR A 5 23.18 -4.21 32.28
N ILE A 6 22.33 -3.94 31.29
CA ILE A 6 21.44 -2.77 31.29
C ILE A 6 20.18 -3.15 32.07
N GLY A 7 20.21 -2.94 33.39
CA GLY A 7 19.00 -2.92 34.22
C GLY A 7 18.27 -1.59 34.03
N ARG A 8 17.19 -1.58 33.23
CA ARG A 8 16.20 -0.49 33.28
C ARG A 8 15.12 -0.86 34.29
N THR A 9 15.15 -0.21 35.44
CA THR A 9 14.03 -0.15 36.39
C THR A 9 12.89 0.63 35.75
N PHE A 10 11.80 -0.05 35.39
CA PHE A 10 10.52 0.62 35.09
C PHE A 10 9.84 0.97 36.41
N SER A 11 9.66 2.27 36.66
CA SER A 11 8.87 2.79 37.77
C SER A 11 7.38 2.48 37.54
N SER A 12 6.75 1.82 38.52
CA SER A 12 5.37 1.30 38.47
C SER A 12 4.29 2.36 38.78
N SER A 13 4.53 3.63 38.46
CA SER A 13 3.57 4.71 38.68
C SER A 13 3.24 5.37 37.35
N ASP A 14 2.21 4.86 36.66
CA ASP A 14 1.29 5.60 35.77
C ASP A 14 0.66 4.71 34.68
N ILE A 15 -0.18 3.74 35.07
CA ILE A 15 -1.19 3.17 34.16
C ILE A 15 -2.48 2.90 34.95
N THR A 16 -3.28 3.94 35.17
CA THR A 16 -4.71 3.80 35.49
C THR A 16 -5.54 4.16 34.26
N SER A 17 -5.52 3.28 33.25
CA SER A 17 -6.55 3.29 32.20
C SER A 17 -7.35 2.01 32.29
N LYS A 18 -8.53 2.11 32.91
CA LYS A 18 -9.54 1.04 32.94
C LYS A 18 -10.02 0.78 31.51
N ARG A 19 -9.44 -0.19 30.81
CA ARG A 19 -10.06 -0.83 29.65
C ARG A 19 -10.47 -2.24 30.03
N LYS A 20 -11.79 -2.47 30.05
CA LYS A 20 -12.39 -3.79 30.13
C LYS A 20 -12.03 -4.54 28.85
N PHE A 21 -11.15 -5.54 28.95
CA PHE A 21 -10.95 -6.52 27.90
C PHE A 21 -11.72 -7.78 28.26
N THR A 22 -12.68 -8.15 27.42
CA THR A 22 -13.40 -9.41 27.50
C THR A 22 -12.57 -10.47 26.79
N THR A 23 -11.70 -11.16 27.53
CA THR A 23 -10.97 -12.32 27.01
C THR A 23 -11.86 -13.55 27.20
N ARG A 24 -12.37 -14.13 26.10
CA ARG A 24 -13.06 -15.42 26.14
C ARG A 24 -12.00 -16.52 26.23
N ALA A 25 -12.03 -17.30 27.31
CA ALA A 25 -11.26 -18.53 27.43
C ALA A 25 -11.71 -19.52 26.35
N PHE A 26 -10.76 -20.07 25.60
CA PHE A 26 -11.01 -21.07 24.57
C PHE A 26 -10.74 -22.45 25.20
N VAL A 27 -11.80 -23.21 25.43
CA VAL A 27 -11.74 -24.63 25.80
C VAL A 27 -11.61 -25.41 24.49
N ASP A 28 -10.57 -26.23 24.39
CA ASP A 28 -10.20 -27.03 23.23
C ASP A 28 -10.95 -28.37 23.30
N ASP A 29 -11.84 -28.62 22.34
CA ASP A 29 -12.53 -29.91 22.17
C ASP A 29 -12.11 -30.50 20.82
N ARG A 30 -11.37 -31.61 20.86
CA ARG A 30 -10.87 -32.29 19.66
C ARG A 30 -11.94 -33.19 19.09
N GLY A 31 -12.29 -32.98 17.82
CA GLY A 31 -13.15 -33.89 17.06
C GLY A 31 -13.10 -33.68 15.55
N ALA A 32 -12.19 -34.42 14.91
CA ALA A 32 -12.26 -34.94 13.53
C ALA A 32 -12.38 -34.02 12.29
N SER A 33 -11.56 -34.45 11.33
CA SER A 33 -11.75 -34.49 9.87
C SER A 33 -11.18 -33.37 9.01
N VAL A 34 -10.35 -33.85 8.08
CA VAL A 34 -9.65 -33.14 7.02
C VAL A 34 -10.64 -32.88 5.89
N GLU A 35 -10.92 -31.61 5.60
CA GLU A 35 -11.49 -31.21 4.32
C GLU A 35 -10.71 -30.03 3.73
N HIS A 36 -10.33 -30.18 2.47
CA HIS A 36 -9.71 -29.18 1.62
C HIS A 36 -10.61 -27.94 1.51
N LEU A 37 -10.15 -26.79 1.99
CA LEU A 37 -10.76 -25.49 1.71
C LEU A 37 -9.81 -24.64 0.87
N SER A 38 -10.01 -24.72 -0.45
CA SER A 38 -9.64 -23.66 -1.39
C SER A 38 -10.38 -22.38 -0.97
N THR A 39 -9.64 -21.40 -0.45
CA THR A 39 -10.22 -20.09 -0.11
C THR A 39 -10.08 -19.17 -1.32
N SER A 40 -11.07 -19.19 -2.20
CA SER A 40 -11.28 -18.13 -3.18
C SER A 40 -11.78 -16.89 -2.44
N ILE A 41 -10.96 -15.83 -2.41
CA ILE A 41 -11.34 -14.52 -1.89
C ILE A 41 -12.31 -13.88 -2.89
N SER A 42 -13.62 -14.09 -2.65
CA SER A 42 -14.69 -13.32 -3.28
C SER A 42 -14.94 -12.07 -2.43
N MET A 43 -14.36 -10.93 -2.84
CA MET A 43 -14.67 -9.65 -2.22
C MET A 43 -16.09 -9.21 -2.61
N SER A 44 -16.87 -8.91 -1.57
CA SER A 44 -18.21 -8.37 -1.63
C SER A 44 -18.23 -7.02 -2.36
N GLY A 45 -18.97 -6.98 -3.48
CA GLY A 45 -19.32 -5.75 -4.17
C GLY A 45 -20.21 -4.88 -3.30
N SER A 46 -19.67 -3.73 -2.90
CA SER A 46 -20.39 -2.61 -2.30
C SER A 46 -21.43 -2.07 -3.29
N LYS A 47 -22.71 -2.32 -3.01
CA LYS A 47 -23.84 -1.62 -3.65
C LYS A 47 -23.81 -0.14 -3.24
N ARG A 48 -23.20 0.71 -4.07
CA ARG A 48 -23.41 2.16 -4.07
C ARG A 48 -23.89 2.60 -5.44
N ALA A 49 -25.01 3.32 -5.41
CA ALA A 49 -25.50 4.30 -6.38
C ALA A 49 -25.21 4.00 -7.85
N HIS A 50 -26.14 3.32 -8.51
CA HIS A 50 -26.27 3.43 -9.95
C HIS A 50 -27.00 4.75 -10.24
N ASP A 51 -26.24 5.82 -10.42
CA ASP A 51 -26.69 6.95 -11.23
C ASP A 51 -26.81 6.45 -12.67
N GLU A 52 -27.98 6.65 -13.25
CA GLU A 52 -28.31 6.31 -14.63
C GLU A 52 -27.58 7.25 -15.59
N ASN A 53 -26.31 6.97 -15.89
CA ASN A 53 -25.67 7.46 -17.11
C ASN A 53 -26.11 6.59 -18.28
N LEU A 54 -27.29 6.90 -18.79
CA LEU A 54 -27.73 6.44 -20.10
C LEU A 54 -26.74 6.97 -21.17
N PRO A 55 -26.26 6.13 -22.11
CA PRO A 55 -25.58 6.66 -23.29
C PRO A 55 -26.60 7.49 -24.06
N ALA A 56 -26.32 8.78 -24.23
CA ALA A 56 -27.08 9.63 -25.13
C ALA A 56 -26.93 9.05 -26.54
N THR A 57 -27.88 8.22 -26.94
CA THR A 57 -28.10 7.88 -28.35
C THR A 57 -28.22 9.20 -29.11
N PRO A 58 -27.44 9.42 -30.19
CA PRO A 58 -27.63 10.59 -31.02
C PRO A 58 -29.04 10.53 -31.58
N GLN A 59 -29.96 11.32 -31.00
CA GLN A 59 -31.25 11.58 -31.60
C GLN A 59 -30.94 12.23 -32.94
N ASN A 60 -31.17 11.46 -34.00
CA ASN A 60 -31.21 11.93 -35.37
C ASN A 60 -32.37 12.92 -35.48
N ARG A 61 -32.12 14.16 -35.06
CA ARG A 61 -33.00 15.28 -35.35
C ARG A 61 -32.87 15.50 -36.85
N SER A 62 -33.83 14.96 -37.59
CA SER A 62 -34.09 15.42 -38.94
C SER A 62 -34.26 16.93 -38.87
N PHE A 63 -33.28 17.66 -39.40
CA PHE A 63 -33.44 19.07 -39.68
C PHE A 63 -34.51 19.17 -40.76
N THR A 64 -35.76 19.37 -40.35
CA THR A 64 -36.76 19.97 -41.23
C THR A 64 -36.28 21.39 -41.49
N PHE A 65 -35.77 21.60 -42.71
CA PHE A 65 -35.58 22.94 -43.24
C PHE A 65 -36.95 23.61 -43.18
N VAL A 66 -37.12 24.54 -42.24
CA VAL A 66 -38.24 25.47 -42.30
C VAL A 66 -37.98 26.27 -43.55
N ASP A 67 -38.78 26.00 -44.59
CA ASP A 67 -38.89 26.75 -45.85
C ASP A 67 -39.48 28.16 -45.58
N GLY A 68 -38.89 28.85 -44.59
CA GLY A 68 -39.26 30.16 -44.13
C GLY A 68 -38.31 31.15 -44.77
N PHE A 69 -38.87 31.97 -45.66
CA PHE A 69 -38.20 33.08 -46.34
C PHE A 69 -37.30 32.67 -47.51
N ALA A 70 -37.92 32.16 -48.58
CA ALA A 70 -37.44 32.50 -49.92
C ALA A 70 -37.22 34.03 -49.95
N PRO A 71 -35.99 34.53 -50.14
CA PRO A 71 -35.76 35.97 -50.23
C PRO A 71 -36.64 36.47 -51.36
N LYS A 72 -37.59 37.36 -51.02
CA LYS A 72 -38.44 38.03 -52.02
C LYS A 72 -37.49 38.60 -53.07
N LYS A 73 -37.49 38.01 -54.26
CA LYS A 73 -36.72 38.51 -55.40
C LYS A 73 -37.04 40.00 -55.49
N PRO A 74 -36.05 40.90 -55.35
CA PRO A 74 -36.32 42.32 -55.51
C PRO A 74 -36.98 42.48 -56.88
N ARG A 75 -38.23 42.96 -56.88
CA ARG A 75 -38.93 43.35 -58.11
C ARG A 75 -38.13 44.51 -58.68
N LEU A 76 -37.19 44.19 -59.57
CA LEU A 76 -36.45 45.16 -60.37
C LEU A 76 -37.48 45.93 -61.19
N SER A 77 -37.85 47.11 -60.70
CA SER A 77 -38.63 48.09 -61.44
C SER A 77 -37.86 48.45 -62.70
N ALA A 78 -38.36 48.02 -63.86
CA ALA A 78 -37.75 48.18 -65.18
C ALA A 78 -37.67 49.64 -65.69
N LYS A 79 -37.83 50.64 -64.81
CA LYS A 79 -38.00 52.04 -65.20
C LYS A 79 -36.70 52.85 -65.35
N ASN A 80 -35.53 52.30 -65.02
CA ASN A 80 -34.24 52.99 -65.17
C ASN A 80 -33.16 52.07 -65.78
N ALA A 81 -33.42 51.53 -66.97
CA ALA A 81 -32.39 50.84 -67.75
C ALA A 81 -31.43 51.87 -68.37
N ARG A 82 -30.50 52.40 -67.57
CA ARG A 82 -29.36 53.14 -68.09
C ARG A 82 -28.48 52.13 -68.84
N GLN A 83 -28.31 52.31 -70.14
CA GLN A 83 -27.36 51.50 -70.91
C GLN A 83 -25.95 51.80 -70.36
N PHE A 84 -25.25 50.74 -69.94
CA PHE A 84 -23.86 50.86 -69.52
C PHE A 84 -23.03 51.36 -70.70
N THR A 85 -22.23 52.39 -70.46
CA THR A 85 -21.25 52.86 -71.43
C THR A 85 -20.14 51.81 -71.56
N SER A 86 -19.53 51.71 -72.74
CA SER A 86 -18.42 50.76 -72.98
C SER A 86 -17.27 50.91 -71.97
N GLN A 87 -17.08 52.12 -71.44
CA GLN A 87 -16.06 52.42 -70.44
C GLN A 87 -16.44 51.91 -69.04
N GLU A 88 -17.71 51.96 -68.64
CA GLU A 88 -18.19 51.34 -67.39
C GLU A 88 -18.04 49.81 -67.44
N ILE A 89 -18.31 49.18 -68.58
CA ILE A 89 -18.12 47.73 -68.77
C ILE A 89 -16.65 47.34 -68.59
N GLN A 90 -15.73 48.11 -69.18
CA GLN A 90 -14.29 47.87 -69.04
C GLN A 90 -13.80 48.08 -67.59
N ASN A 91 -14.32 49.08 -66.88
CA ASN A 91 -13.99 49.31 -65.47
C ASN A 91 -14.50 48.14 -64.61
N ILE A 92 -15.73 47.67 -64.84
CA ILE A 92 -16.29 46.50 -64.13
C ILE A 92 -15.48 45.24 -64.40
N GLN A 93 -14.99 45.04 -65.63
CA GLN A 93 -14.14 43.89 -65.96
C GLN A 93 -12.78 43.98 -65.23
N ARG A 94 -12.12 45.15 -65.25
CA ARG A 94 -10.87 45.37 -64.51
C ARG A 94 -11.04 45.19 -63.01
N ASP A 95 -12.11 45.69 -62.42
CA ASP A 95 -12.39 45.53 -60.98
C ASP A 95 -12.62 44.06 -60.62
N ARG A 96 -13.33 43.31 -61.47
CA ARG A 96 -13.54 41.87 -61.27
C ARG A 96 -12.24 41.08 -61.38
N GLU A 97 -11.37 41.44 -62.32
CA GLU A 97 -10.05 40.80 -62.46
C GLU A 97 -9.16 41.11 -61.26
N ALA A 98 -9.13 42.36 -60.80
CA ALA A 98 -8.42 42.75 -59.58
C ALA A 98 -8.95 41.99 -58.35
N GLN A 99 -10.28 41.89 -58.19
CA GLN A 99 -10.91 41.12 -57.10
C GLN A 99 -10.59 39.62 -57.18
N ARG A 100 -10.57 39.04 -58.39
CA ARG A 100 -10.17 37.64 -58.56
C ARG A 100 -8.72 37.41 -58.14
N LEU A 101 -7.85 38.36 -58.48
CA LEU A 101 -6.43 38.28 -58.14
C LEU A 101 -6.19 38.44 -56.64
N THR A 102 -6.92 39.35 -55.96
CA THR A 102 -6.84 39.46 -54.49
C THR A 102 -7.40 38.22 -53.80
N GLN A 103 -8.54 37.69 -54.24
CA GLN A 103 -9.11 36.46 -53.69
C GLN A 103 -8.22 35.24 -53.92
N ALA A 104 -7.52 35.16 -55.05
CA ALA A 104 -6.56 34.10 -55.32
C ALA A 104 -5.39 34.15 -54.33
N ARG A 105 -4.80 35.34 -54.13
CA ARG A 105 -3.72 35.54 -53.15
C ARG A 105 -4.14 35.22 -51.72
N GLU A 106 -5.31 35.72 -51.29
CA GLU A 106 -5.84 35.43 -49.95
C GLU A 106 -6.10 33.92 -49.75
N LYS A 107 -6.58 33.22 -50.78
CA LYS A 107 -6.76 31.77 -50.73
C LYS A 107 -5.43 31.04 -50.63
N GLU A 108 -4.43 31.44 -51.40
CA GLU A 108 -3.08 30.86 -51.32
C GLU A 108 -2.45 31.08 -49.94
N GLU A 109 -2.54 32.28 -49.38
CA GLU A 109 -2.05 32.58 -48.03
C GLU A 109 -2.79 31.76 -46.96
N LEU A 110 -4.11 31.61 -47.08
CA LEU A 110 -4.91 30.82 -46.14
C LEU A 110 -4.58 29.32 -46.24
N VAL A 111 -4.30 28.82 -47.44
CA VAL A 111 -3.82 27.44 -47.63
C VAL A 111 -2.44 27.26 -47.03
N ALA A 112 -1.53 28.23 -47.19
CA ALA A 112 -0.20 28.19 -46.59
C ALA A 112 -0.28 28.18 -45.04
N ARG A 113 -1.08 29.06 -44.44
CA ARG A 113 -1.29 29.09 -42.98
C ARG A 113 -1.89 27.80 -42.45
N LYS A 114 -2.91 27.25 -43.12
CA LYS A 114 -3.51 25.97 -42.72
C LYS A 114 -2.52 24.81 -42.82
N LYS A 115 -1.63 24.85 -43.82
CA LYS A 115 -0.57 23.85 -43.95
C LYS A 115 0.42 23.95 -42.79
N GLU A 116 0.86 25.17 -42.44
CA GLU A 116 1.72 25.41 -41.28
C GLU A 116 1.06 24.98 -39.97
N GLU A 117 -0.22 25.30 -39.76
CA GLU A 117 -0.99 24.85 -38.58
C GLU A 117 -1.09 23.31 -38.51
N LEU A 118 -1.33 22.66 -39.66
CA LEU A 118 -1.39 21.20 -39.75
C LEU A 118 -0.04 20.56 -39.42
N ASP A 119 1.07 21.10 -39.94
CA ASP A 119 2.42 20.61 -39.68
C ASP A 119 2.79 20.76 -38.19
N VAL A 120 2.43 21.88 -37.55
CA VAL A 120 2.64 22.09 -36.12
C VAL A 120 1.83 21.11 -35.27
N GLU A 121 0.58 20.84 -35.65
CA GLU A 121 -0.25 19.87 -34.93
C GLU A 121 0.26 18.43 -35.11
N GLN A 122 0.71 18.07 -36.31
CA GLN A 122 1.37 16.77 -36.54
C GLN A 122 2.63 16.61 -35.69
N LEU A 123 3.48 17.65 -35.63
CA LEU A 123 4.66 17.64 -34.77
C LEU A 123 4.30 17.48 -33.30
N ARG A 124 3.26 18.17 -32.81
CA ARG A 124 2.79 18.04 -31.43
C ARG A 124 2.35 16.60 -31.12
N VAL A 125 1.58 15.98 -32.00
CA VAL A 125 1.14 14.58 -31.83
C VAL A 125 2.33 13.63 -31.80
N VAL A 126 3.30 13.80 -32.70
CA VAL A 126 4.52 12.99 -32.73
C VAL A 126 5.33 13.17 -31.44
N TRP A 127 5.54 14.39 -30.96
CA TRP A 127 6.24 14.66 -29.71
C TRP A 127 5.56 14.06 -28.49
N GLN A 128 4.24 14.16 -28.42
CA GLN A 128 3.46 13.56 -27.34
C GLN A 128 3.59 12.03 -27.36
N SER A 129 3.49 11.41 -28.54
CA SER A 129 3.68 9.96 -28.69
C SER A 129 5.09 9.49 -28.30
N ILE A 130 6.13 10.23 -28.72
CA ILE A 130 7.52 9.93 -28.33
C ILE A 130 7.70 10.05 -26.82
N ARG A 131 7.13 11.09 -26.20
CA ARG A 131 7.18 11.29 -24.75
C ARG A 131 6.51 10.13 -24.00
N ASP A 132 5.32 9.74 -24.41
CA ASP A 132 4.57 8.67 -23.76
C ASP A 132 5.31 7.33 -23.91
N MET A 133 5.84 7.05 -25.10
CA MET A 133 6.69 5.88 -25.35
C MET A 133 7.95 5.87 -24.47
N ALA A 134 8.61 7.03 -24.30
CA ALA A 134 9.78 7.15 -23.45
C ALA A 134 9.46 6.92 -21.96
N ILE A 135 8.30 7.41 -21.50
CA ILE A 135 7.82 7.18 -20.12
C ILE A 135 7.52 5.70 -19.91
N ASP A 136 6.78 5.06 -20.83
CA ASP A 136 6.43 3.65 -20.74
C ASP A 136 7.68 2.75 -20.75
N TRP A 137 8.65 3.07 -21.61
CA TRP A 137 9.94 2.39 -21.64
C TRP A 137 10.72 2.55 -20.33
N ALA A 138 10.76 3.76 -19.76
CA ALA A 138 11.45 4.00 -18.49
C ALA A 138 10.77 3.27 -17.32
N LEU A 139 9.43 3.27 -17.27
CA LEU A 139 8.64 2.59 -16.24
C LEU A 139 8.81 1.07 -16.31
N SER A 140 8.71 0.48 -17.51
CA SER A 140 8.90 -0.96 -17.71
C SER A 140 10.30 -1.41 -17.32
N THR A 141 11.34 -0.71 -17.79
CA THR A 141 12.74 -1.02 -17.45
C THR A 141 12.99 -0.92 -15.94
N THR A 142 12.46 0.12 -15.29
CA THR A 142 12.61 0.31 -13.84
C THR A 142 11.85 -0.76 -13.06
N ALA A 143 10.64 -1.14 -13.51
CA ALA A 143 9.84 -2.18 -12.89
C ALA A 143 10.52 -3.55 -12.96
N GLU A 144 11.08 -3.93 -14.12
CA GLU A 144 11.85 -5.17 -14.28
C GLU A 144 13.05 -5.21 -13.35
N ARG A 145 13.77 -4.09 -13.24
CA ARG A 145 14.91 -3.98 -12.33
C ARG A 145 14.48 -4.15 -10.87
N ILE A 146 13.47 -3.41 -10.43
CA ILE A 146 12.93 -3.51 -9.07
C ILE A 146 12.44 -4.94 -8.79
N GLU A 147 11.76 -5.58 -9.73
CA GLU A 147 11.29 -6.96 -9.56
C GLU A 147 12.45 -7.95 -9.37
N SER A 148 13.55 -7.77 -10.10
CA SER A 148 14.74 -8.61 -9.95
C SER A 148 15.38 -8.46 -8.57
N GLU A 149 15.57 -7.22 -8.11
CA GLU A 149 16.12 -6.88 -6.79
C GLU A 149 15.20 -7.38 -5.66
N TRP A 150 13.90 -7.22 -5.88
CA TRP A 150 12.86 -7.64 -4.96
C TRP A 150 12.86 -9.15 -4.67
N LYS A 151 13.02 -9.97 -5.72
CA LYS A 151 13.11 -11.43 -5.58
C LYS A 151 14.28 -11.85 -4.69
N VAL A 152 15.38 -11.11 -4.72
CA VAL A 152 16.54 -11.34 -3.85
C VAL A 152 16.20 -10.98 -2.40
N LEU A 153 15.58 -9.81 -2.16
CA LEU A 153 15.17 -9.41 -0.81
C LEU A 153 14.20 -10.40 -0.15
N VAL A 154 13.21 -10.88 -0.91
CA VAL A 154 12.22 -11.82 -0.37
C VAL A 154 12.90 -13.10 0.15
N ARG A 155 13.93 -13.59 -0.56
CA ARG A 155 14.69 -14.77 -0.14
C ARG A 155 15.56 -14.47 1.09
N GLU A 156 16.18 -13.30 1.13
CA GLU A 156 17.04 -12.91 2.26
C GLU A 156 16.25 -12.73 3.56
N PHE A 157 15.07 -12.11 3.49
CA PHE A 157 14.25 -11.82 4.67
C PHE A 157 13.30 -12.95 5.07
N GLN A 158 13.33 -14.06 4.34
CA GLN A 158 12.68 -15.29 4.79
C GLN A 158 13.47 -15.85 5.98
N PRO A 159 12.84 -16.05 7.15
CA PRO A 159 13.50 -16.77 8.22
C PRO A 159 13.80 -18.19 7.72
N GLY A 160 14.99 -18.70 8.07
CA GLY A 160 15.37 -20.06 7.76
C GLY A 160 14.28 -21.02 8.23
N GLN A 161 13.96 -22.02 7.41
CA GLN A 161 12.92 -22.99 7.77
C GLN A 161 13.29 -23.68 9.08
N GLY A 162 12.43 -23.58 10.08
CA GLY A 162 12.68 -24.13 11.42
C GLY A 162 13.61 -23.30 12.30
N ALA A 163 13.96 -22.07 11.91
CA ALA A 163 14.71 -21.16 12.78
C ALA A 163 13.95 -20.94 14.10
N PRO A 164 14.64 -21.02 15.26
CA PRO A 164 14.04 -20.72 16.56
C PRO A 164 13.45 -19.31 16.59
N ILE A 165 12.29 -19.15 17.22
CA ILE A 165 11.68 -17.83 17.39
C ILE A 165 12.57 -16.94 18.26
N THR A 166 13.24 -17.52 19.25
CA THR A 166 14.25 -16.85 20.07
C THR A 166 15.29 -16.12 19.23
N ASP A 167 15.85 -16.81 18.23
CA ASP A 167 16.91 -16.28 17.36
C ASP A 167 16.38 -15.19 16.45
N ILE A 168 15.16 -15.39 15.89
CA ILE A 168 14.48 -14.37 15.08
C ILE A 168 14.28 -13.08 15.88
N LEU A 169 13.80 -13.18 17.11
CA LEU A 169 13.57 -12.02 17.97
C LEU A 169 14.88 -11.32 18.37
N ALA A 170 15.92 -12.10 18.70
CA ALA A 170 17.21 -11.55 19.11
C ALA A 170 17.96 -10.86 17.96
N ARG A 171 17.87 -11.42 16.75
CA ARG A 171 18.62 -10.91 15.58
C ARG A 171 17.93 -9.74 14.88
N PHE A 172 16.62 -9.57 15.06
CA PHE A 172 15.84 -8.63 14.27
C PHE A 172 16.24 -7.18 14.54
N SER A 173 16.49 -6.41 13.47
CA SER A 173 16.80 -4.97 13.52
C SER A 173 16.36 -4.29 12.23
N LEU A 174 15.66 -3.15 12.36
CA LEU A 174 15.24 -2.36 11.19
C LEU A 174 16.43 -1.68 10.51
N GLN A 175 17.46 -1.30 11.26
CA GLN A 175 18.71 -0.78 10.69
C GLN A 175 19.38 -1.84 9.82
N ARG A 176 19.39 -3.11 10.26
CA ARG A 176 19.91 -4.22 9.46
C ARG A 176 19.10 -4.42 8.18
N VAL A 177 17.77 -4.41 8.27
CA VAL A 177 16.88 -4.50 7.10
C VAL A 177 17.20 -3.40 6.08
N LEU A 178 17.37 -2.16 6.52
CA LEU A 178 17.74 -1.05 5.62
C LEU A 178 19.12 -1.26 4.98
N ALA A 179 20.14 -1.61 5.78
CA ALA A 179 21.49 -1.84 5.28
C ALA A 179 21.51 -2.96 4.24
N GLN A 180 20.83 -4.08 4.50
CA GLN A 180 20.69 -5.18 3.55
C GLN A 180 19.92 -4.76 2.29
N THR A 181 18.86 -3.97 2.45
CA THR A 181 18.08 -3.47 1.31
C THR A 181 18.92 -2.55 0.42
N GLN A 182 19.72 -1.67 1.01
CA GLN A 182 20.60 -0.79 0.24
C GLN A 182 21.61 -1.59 -0.60
N VAL A 183 22.09 -2.72 -0.10
CA VAL A 183 23.04 -3.59 -0.82
C VAL A 183 22.35 -4.45 -1.87
N LEU A 184 21.22 -5.08 -1.53
CA LEU A 184 20.56 -6.10 -2.37
C LEU A 184 19.55 -5.50 -3.36
N ALA A 185 18.98 -4.34 -3.05
CA ALA A 185 17.96 -3.66 -3.84
C ALA A 185 18.16 -2.14 -3.84
N PRO A 186 19.31 -1.66 -4.36
CA PRO A 186 19.66 -0.23 -4.33
C PRO A 186 18.65 0.64 -5.08
N THR A 187 18.09 0.15 -6.20
CA THR A 187 17.14 0.93 -7.01
C THR A 187 15.85 1.17 -6.23
N LEU A 188 15.32 0.12 -5.59
CA LEU A 188 14.13 0.23 -4.75
C LEU A 188 14.38 1.12 -3.53
N TYR A 189 15.52 0.94 -2.85
CA TYR A 189 15.90 1.75 -1.70
C TYR A 189 15.97 3.24 -2.06
N ASP A 190 16.68 3.58 -3.14
CA ASP A 190 16.84 4.96 -3.59
C ASP A 190 15.51 5.57 -4.03
N LEU A 191 14.65 4.80 -4.71
CA LEU A 191 13.31 5.25 -5.10
C LEU A 191 12.47 5.58 -3.87
N LEU A 192 12.39 4.66 -2.90
CA LEU A 192 11.61 4.87 -1.66
C LEU A 192 12.16 6.02 -0.85
N GLN A 193 13.49 6.18 -0.81
CA GLN A 193 14.10 7.35 -0.20
C GLN A 193 13.62 8.60 -0.94
N ARG A 194 13.82 8.75 -2.25
CA ARG A 194 13.40 9.96 -2.99
C ARG A 194 11.93 10.30 -2.82
N VAL A 195 11.04 9.30 -2.84
CA VAL A 195 9.59 9.48 -2.63
C VAL A 195 9.26 9.92 -1.20
N SER A 196 10.05 9.49 -0.21
CA SER A 196 9.89 9.89 1.20
C SER A 196 10.38 11.32 1.49
N GLY A 197 10.85 12.08 0.49
CA GLY A 197 11.22 13.50 0.58
C GLY A 197 12.71 13.79 0.50
N SER A 198 13.12 15.06 0.63
CA SER A 198 14.54 15.46 0.75
C SER A 198 15.00 15.41 2.21
N HIS A 199 16.30 15.26 2.44
CA HIS A 199 16.94 15.06 3.74
C HIS A 199 16.86 16.29 4.68
N GLU A 200 16.30 17.41 4.19
CA GLU A 200 16.39 18.72 4.85
C GLU A 200 15.29 19.02 5.87
N SER A 201 14.18 18.28 5.87
CA SER A 201 13.11 18.47 6.86
C SER A 201 13.18 17.42 7.97
N THR A 202 14.11 17.58 8.91
CA THR A 202 14.15 16.78 10.15
C THR A 202 13.00 17.20 11.06
N SER A 203 11.78 16.74 10.78
CA SER A 203 10.74 16.79 11.80
C SER A 203 11.15 15.84 12.93
N VAL A 204 11.38 16.37 14.13
CA VAL A 204 11.81 15.64 15.33
C VAL A 204 10.97 14.38 15.62
N HIS A 205 9.75 14.32 15.10
CA HIS A 205 8.78 13.26 15.40
C HIS A 205 8.77 12.07 14.44
N LYS A 206 9.48 12.09 13.30
CA LYS A 206 9.39 11.02 12.30
C LYS A 206 10.77 10.62 11.77
N ASP A 207 11.22 9.45 12.19
CA ASP A 207 12.38 8.81 11.57
C ASP A 207 11.99 8.23 10.21
N ARG A 208 12.46 8.87 9.15
CA ARG A 208 12.20 8.45 7.77
C ARG A 208 12.81 7.08 7.45
N ASN A 209 13.96 6.77 8.00
CA ASN A 209 14.59 5.46 7.80
C ASN A 209 13.66 4.37 8.34
N LEU A 210 13.03 4.60 9.48
CA LEU A 210 12.03 3.70 10.04
C LEU A 210 10.82 3.51 9.10
N ILE A 211 10.33 4.59 8.49
CA ILE A 211 9.21 4.55 7.53
C ILE A 211 9.59 3.71 6.30
N VAL A 212 10.76 3.98 5.72
CA VAL A 212 11.27 3.24 4.55
C VAL A 212 11.47 1.76 4.90
N ALA A 213 12.08 1.45 6.04
CA ALA A 213 12.31 0.08 6.51
C ALA A 213 10.98 -0.67 6.67
N THR A 214 10.01 -0.04 7.33
CA THR A 214 8.68 -0.63 7.54
C THR A 214 7.97 -0.85 6.20
N THR A 215 8.10 0.09 5.26
CA THR A 215 7.52 -0.03 3.91
C THR A 215 8.11 -1.20 3.15
N ILE A 216 9.44 -1.37 3.20
CA ILE A 216 10.12 -2.54 2.62
C ILE A 216 9.59 -3.83 3.25
N CYS A 217 9.50 -3.91 4.59
CA CYS A 217 8.97 -5.10 5.27
C CYS A 217 7.51 -5.43 4.88
N MET A 218 6.65 -4.41 4.73
CA MET A 218 5.26 -4.59 4.28
C MET A 218 5.21 -5.09 2.84
N LEU A 219 6.02 -4.49 1.96
CA LEU A 219 6.14 -4.96 0.60
C LEU A 219 6.60 -6.44 0.62
N VAL A 220 7.61 -6.83 1.42
CA VAL A 220 8.18 -8.21 1.45
C VAL A 220 7.09 -9.21 1.79
N LYS A 221 6.24 -8.85 2.75
CA LYS A 221 5.11 -9.66 3.18
C LYS A 221 4.01 -9.82 2.13
N SER A 222 3.87 -8.89 1.19
CA SER A 222 2.87 -8.98 0.11
C SER A 222 3.14 -10.12 -0.87
N ARG A 223 4.39 -10.58 -0.98
CA ARG A 223 4.82 -11.65 -1.88
C ARG A 223 5.19 -12.94 -1.15
N ASN A 224 5.43 -12.85 0.15
CA ASN A 224 5.80 -13.98 0.98
C ASN A 224 4.66 -14.34 1.93
N ASP A 225 4.05 -15.49 1.71
CA ASP A 225 3.04 -16.03 2.63
C ASP A 225 3.66 -16.47 3.96
N HIS A 226 4.97 -16.75 3.97
CA HIS A 226 5.70 -17.02 5.20
C HIS A 226 5.96 -15.74 5.99
N ALA A 227 5.96 -15.90 7.31
CA ALA A 227 6.26 -14.82 8.25
C ALA A 227 7.69 -14.31 8.01
N SER A 228 7.89 -13.02 7.73
CA SER A 228 9.24 -12.44 7.84
C SER A 228 9.60 -12.22 9.31
N GLU A 229 10.87 -11.97 9.57
CA GLU A 229 11.35 -11.58 10.90
C GLU A 229 10.60 -10.35 11.44
N PHE A 230 10.36 -9.35 10.59
CA PHE A 230 9.65 -8.13 10.97
C PHE A 230 8.23 -8.43 11.47
N GLN A 231 7.45 -9.21 10.71
CA GLN A 231 6.07 -9.51 11.13
C GLN A 231 6.07 -10.39 12.38
N THR A 232 7.02 -11.31 12.52
CA THR A 232 7.15 -12.15 13.73
C THR A 232 7.44 -11.31 14.96
N THR A 233 8.43 -10.43 14.90
CA THR A 233 8.82 -9.56 16.03
C THR A 233 7.72 -8.57 16.38
N THR A 234 7.14 -7.89 15.39
CA THR A 234 6.04 -6.94 15.59
C THR A 234 4.81 -7.62 16.19
N CYS A 235 4.52 -8.83 15.73
CA CYS A 235 3.45 -9.66 16.26
C CYS A 235 3.66 -10.05 17.73
N MET A 236 4.88 -10.45 18.11
CA MET A 236 5.21 -10.75 19.50
C MET A 236 5.11 -9.52 20.39
N TYR A 237 5.57 -8.38 19.90
CA TYR A 237 5.41 -7.10 20.60
C TYR A 237 3.94 -6.78 20.88
N PHE A 238 3.07 -6.87 19.87
CA PHE A 238 1.64 -6.59 20.06
C PHE A 238 0.94 -7.60 20.97
N LEU A 239 1.31 -8.88 20.90
CA LEU A 239 0.80 -9.89 21.84
C LEU A 239 1.18 -9.53 23.28
N ALA A 240 2.45 -9.16 23.51
CA ALA A 240 2.92 -8.75 24.83
C ALA A 240 2.22 -7.49 25.33
N CYS A 241 1.85 -6.56 24.44
CA CYS A 241 1.04 -5.39 24.77
C CYS A 241 -0.46 -5.69 24.98
N GLY A 242 -0.90 -6.93 24.86
CA GLY A 242 -2.31 -7.31 25.02
C GLY A 242 -3.22 -6.83 23.89
N ALA A 243 -2.70 -6.71 22.66
CA ALA A 243 -3.49 -6.33 21.51
C ALA A 243 -4.66 -7.31 21.26
N SER A 244 -5.83 -6.75 20.93
CA SER A 244 -7.02 -7.57 20.64
C SER A 244 -6.89 -8.31 19.31
N ARG A 245 -7.64 -9.41 19.17
CA ARG A 245 -7.74 -10.15 17.90
C ARG A 245 -8.16 -9.26 16.72
N SER A 246 -9.12 -8.35 16.94
CA SER A 246 -9.56 -7.40 15.91
C SER A 246 -8.45 -6.45 15.45
N LEU A 247 -7.56 -6.02 16.36
CA LEU A 247 -6.41 -5.20 16.00
C LEU A 247 -5.40 -6.00 15.15
N PHE A 248 -5.16 -7.26 15.52
CA PHE A 248 -4.35 -8.17 14.71
C PHE A 248 -4.91 -8.38 13.31
N ASP A 249 -6.23 -8.52 13.16
CA ASP A 249 -6.85 -8.68 11.85
C ASP A 249 -6.59 -7.46 10.96
N VAL A 250 -6.77 -6.24 11.50
CA VAL A 250 -6.49 -4.98 10.78
C VAL A 250 -5.00 -4.87 10.41
N LEU A 251 -4.09 -5.14 11.36
CA LEU A 251 -2.65 -5.03 11.14
C LEU A 251 -2.11 -6.10 10.19
N ASN A 252 -2.66 -7.32 10.24
CA ASN A 252 -2.34 -8.39 9.31
C ASN A 252 -2.78 -8.04 7.88
N HIS A 253 -3.99 -7.49 7.72
CA HIS A 253 -4.44 -6.98 6.42
C HIS A 253 -3.58 -5.84 5.88
N ALA A 254 -2.99 -5.02 6.77
CA ALA A 254 -2.02 -4.00 6.38
C ALA A 254 -0.60 -4.55 6.11
N GLY A 255 -0.35 -5.85 6.33
CA GLY A 255 0.97 -6.48 6.16
C GLY A 255 1.98 -6.17 7.27
N LEU A 256 1.54 -5.60 8.39
CA LEU A 256 2.39 -5.20 9.52
C LEU A 256 2.67 -6.35 10.49
N THR A 257 1.71 -7.25 10.66
CA THR A 257 1.81 -8.38 11.60
C THR A 257 1.41 -9.68 10.91
N LEU A 258 1.59 -10.78 11.63
CA LEU A 258 0.92 -12.05 11.31
C LEU A 258 -0.54 -12.01 11.75
N SER A 259 -1.32 -12.99 11.29
CA SER A 259 -2.65 -13.23 11.86
C SER A 259 -2.55 -13.59 13.35
N TYR A 260 -3.61 -13.31 14.12
CA TYR A 260 -3.66 -13.64 15.54
C TYR A 260 -3.42 -15.14 15.81
N THR A 261 -3.97 -16.03 14.98
CA THR A 261 -3.77 -17.47 15.13
C THR A 261 -2.30 -17.87 14.95
N GLN A 262 -1.62 -17.32 13.95
CA GLN A 262 -0.18 -17.53 13.75
C GLN A 262 0.64 -16.93 14.90
N ALA A 263 0.21 -15.77 15.41
CA ALA A 263 0.80 -15.13 16.59
C ALA A 263 0.84 -16.07 17.78
N VAL A 264 -0.32 -16.63 18.13
CA VAL A 264 -0.47 -17.55 19.27
C VAL A 264 0.31 -18.84 19.03
N ALA A 265 0.29 -19.38 17.81
CA ALA A 265 1.09 -20.57 17.48
C ALA A 265 2.59 -20.32 17.66
N LYS A 266 3.08 -19.16 17.23
CA LYS A 266 4.48 -18.75 17.41
C LYS A 266 4.83 -18.50 18.88
N LEU A 267 3.89 -17.98 19.67
CA LEU A 267 4.08 -17.82 21.11
C LEU A 267 4.19 -19.18 21.82
N LYS A 268 3.36 -20.16 21.44
CA LYS A 268 3.47 -21.53 21.93
C LYS A 268 4.80 -22.17 21.55
N GLN A 269 5.24 -21.97 20.31
CA GLN A 269 6.56 -22.42 19.84
C GLN A 269 7.70 -21.82 20.69
N LEU A 270 7.67 -20.50 20.91
CA LEU A 270 8.63 -19.81 21.77
C LEU A 270 8.62 -20.34 23.22
N GLY A 271 7.44 -20.64 23.76
CA GLY A 271 7.30 -21.24 25.08
C GLY A 271 7.95 -22.62 25.16
N ALA A 272 7.78 -23.46 24.13
CA ALA A 272 8.43 -24.76 24.04
C ALA A 272 9.96 -24.64 23.92
N GLU A 273 10.45 -23.71 23.10
CA GLU A 273 11.89 -23.42 22.95
C GLU A 273 12.52 -23.03 24.31
N ARG A 274 11.86 -22.16 25.08
CA ARG A 274 12.33 -21.74 26.42
C ARG A 274 12.21 -22.83 27.47
N LEU A 275 11.20 -23.70 27.37
CA LEU A 275 11.06 -24.84 28.27
C LEU A 275 12.23 -25.83 28.08
N GLU A 276 12.64 -26.09 26.85
CA GLU A 276 13.78 -26.96 26.55
C GLU A 276 15.10 -26.36 27.05
N GLU A 277 15.28 -25.05 26.88
CA GLU A 277 16.43 -24.33 27.43
C GLU A 277 16.45 -24.40 28.96
N MET A 278 15.31 -24.20 29.61
CA MET A 278 15.16 -24.32 31.06
C MET A 278 15.49 -25.73 31.55
N HIS A 279 15.04 -26.76 30.82
CA HIS A 279 15.39 -28.15 31.09
C HIS A 279 16.91 -28.37 31.00
N THR A 280 17.54 -27.88 29.93
CA THR A 280 18.99 -27.94 29.73
C THR A 280 19.76 -27.27 30.87
N VAL A 281 19.35 -26.06 31.29
CA VAL A 281 19.97 -25.34 32.41
C VAL A 281 19.81 -26.13 33.71
N SER A 282 18.65 -26.73 33.97
CA SER A 282 18.40 -27.49 35.20
C SER A 282 19.25 -28.75 35.35
N HIS A 283 19.72 -29.33 34.23
CA HIS A 283 20.61 -30.50 34.23
C HIS A 283 22.10 -30.17 34.24
N THR A 284 22.46 -28.91 33.98
CA THR A 284 23.86 -28.51 33.78
C THR A 284 24.38 -27.56 34.86
N GLN A 285 23.49 -26.94 35.62
CA GLN A 285 23.83 -25.89 36.57
C GLN A 285 22.97 -25.99 37.83
N ALA A 286 23.51 -25.51 38.96
CA ALA A 286 22.69 -25.32 40.15
C ALA A 286 21.65 -24.23 39.87
N VAL A 287 20.40 -24.49 40.22
CA VAL A 287 19.29 -23.59 39.94
C VAL A 287 18.52 -23.25 41.20
N MET A 288 18.08 -22.01 41.31
CA MET A 288 17.10 -21.58 42.30
C MET A 288 15.74 -21.46 41.62
N ILE A 289 14.74 -22.14 42.17
CA ILE A 289 13.36 -22.07 41.69
C ILE A 289 12.58 -21.19 42.67
N ILE A 290 12.05 -20.08 42.16
CA ILE A 290 11.12 -19.23 42.88
C ILE A 290 9.73 -19.50 42.30
N TRP A 291 8.76 -19.84 43.13
CA TRP A 291 7.38 -20.03 42.68
C TRP A 291 6.43 -19.11 43.45
N ASP A 292 5.36 -18.71 42.77
CA ASP A 292 4.27 -17.92 43.33
C ASP A 292 2.92 -18.45 42.84
N ASN A 293 1.89 -18.29 43.67
CA ASN A 293 0.50 -18.62 43.32
C ASN A 293 -0.17 -17.39 42.72
N LEU A 294 -0.38 -17.42 41.42
CA LEU A 294 -1.07 -16.39 40.67
C LEU A 294 -2.57 -16.66 40.70
N ASN A 295 -3.32 -15.79 41.37
CA ASN A 295 -4.76 -15.81 41.34
C ASN A 295 -5.26 -14.65 40.45
N ILE A 296 -5.70 -14.97 39.23
CA ILE A 296 -6.15 -13.97 38.25
C ILE A 296 -7.68 -13.89 38.32
N ALA A 297 -8.16 -12.78 38.85
CA ALA A 297 -9.59 -12.49 38.94
C ALA A 297 -10.13 -11.93 37.62
N PHE A 298 -10.98 -12.70 36.93
CA PHE A 298 -11.70 -12.22 35.75
C PHE A 298 -13.06 -11.65 36.16
N ASN A 299 -13.07 -10.33 36.37
CA ASN A 299 -14.27 -9.61 36.75
C ASN A 299 -15.12 -9.26 35.53
N VAL A 300 -16.28 -9.89 35.40
CA VAL A 300 -17.30 -9.52 34.42
C VAL A 300 -18.20 -8.44 35.05
N THR A 301 -18.46 -7.36 34.33
CA THR A 301 -19.23 -6.24 34.92
C THR A 301 -20.73 -6.46 34.98
N GLU A 302 -21.23 -7.43 34.23
CA GLU A 302 -22.60 -7.91 34.30
C GLU A 302 -22.52 -9.44 34.32
N GLN A 303 -22.94 -10.07 35.42
CA GLN A 303 -22.98 -11.52 35.47
C GLN A 303 -24.11 -12.01 34.57
N ARG A 304 -23.76 -12.75 33.54
CA ARG A 304 -24.71 -13.46 32.69
C ARG A 304 -24.64 -14.94 33.00
N HIS A 305 -25.69 -15.69 32.69
CA HIS A 305 -25.72 -17.14 32.92
C HIS A 305 -24.52 -17.85 32.25
N ASP A 306 -24.07 -17.32 31.11
CA ASP A 306 -22.93 -17.79 30.31
C ASP A 306 -21.60 -17.06 30.59
N SER A 307 -21.59 -16.06 31.47
CA SER A 307 -20.40 -15.24 31.76
C SER A 307 -20.41 -14.81 33.23
N LYS A 308 -19.95 -15.71 34.10
CA LYS A 308 -19.76 -15.44 35.53
C LYS A 308 -18.34 -14.93 35.77
N ALA A 309 -18.17 -14.12 36.81
CA ALA A 309 -16.84 -13.83 37.31
C ALA A 309 -16.20 -15.13 37.77
N HIS A 310 -14.96 -15.38 37.38
CA HIS A 310 -14.21 -16.57 37.76
C HIS A 310 -12.79 -16.18 38.17
N PHE A 311 -12.19 -17.03 38.99
CA PHE A 311 -10.80 -16.93 39.39
C PHE A 311 -10.03 -18.04 38.71
N ASP A 312 -9.05 -17.67 37.88
CA ASP A 312 -8.08 -18.63 37.35
C ASP A 312 -6.91 -18.67 38.32
N ASN A 313 -6.80 -19.78 39.06
CA ASN A 313 -5.66 -20.07 39.91
C ASN A 313 -4.59 -20.78 39.09
N GLY A 314 -3.38 -20.21 39.08
CA GLY A 314 -2.20 -20.82 38.48
C GLY A 314 -1.00 -20.72 39.41
N THR A 315 -0.01 -21.57 39.20
CA THR A 315 1.30 -21.43 39.83
C THR A 315 2.29 -20.99 38.76
N THR A 316 3.04 -19.93 39.03
CA THR A 316 4.15 -19.49 38.17
C THR A 316 5.45 -19.79 38.85
N ALA A 317 6.38 -20.42 38.14
CA ALA A 317 7.73 -20.69 38.62
C ALA A 317 8.74 -19.96 37.73
N THR A 318 9.74 -19.36 38.35
CA THR A 318 10.91 -18.74 37.71
C THR A 318 12.14 -19.54 38.10
N LEU A 319 12.88 -20.01 37.11
CA LEU A 319 14.15 -20.69 37.31
C LEU A 319 15.30 -19.68 37.12
N ILE A 320 16.19 -19.60 38.11
CA ILE A 320 17.36 -18.71 38.12
C ILE A 320 18.62 -19.57 38.19
N PRO A 321 19.48 -19.58 37.16
CA PRO A 321 20.77 -20.26 37.23
C PRO A 321 21.70 -19.58 38.24
N LEU A 322 22.36 -20.37 39.09
CA LEU A 322 23.31 -19.91 40.10
C LEU A 322 24.73 -20.03 39.55
N PHE A 323 25.30 -18.91 39.12
CA PHE A 323 26.68 -18.86 38.62
C PHE A 323 27.70 -18.99 39.76
N GLY A 324 28.74 -19.81 39.58
CA GLY A 324 29.82 -20.00 40.55
C GLY A 324 29.53 -20.99 41.67
N VAL A 325 28.41 -21.71 41.61
CA VAL A 325 28.09 -22.82 42.52
C VAL A 325 28.45 -24.13 41.81
N GLU A 326 29.20 -25.01 42.48
CA GLU A 326 29.53 -26.33 41.94
C GLU A 326 28.25 -27.16 41.78
N PHE A 327 28.04 -27.68 40.57
CA PHE A 327 26.94 -28.59 40.28
C PHE A 327 27.40 -30.01 40.62
N PRO A 328 26.77 -30.70 41.58
CA PRO A 328 27.14 -32.07 41.90
C PRO A 328 26.80 -32.96 40.69
N THR A 329 27.86 -33.43 40.02
CA THR A 329 27.79 -34.34 38.85
C THR A 329 27.34 -35.73 39.21
#